data_AF-A0AA88VM56-F1
#
_entry.id   AF-A0AA88VM56-F1
#
_cell.length_a   1.000
_cell.length_b   1.000
_cell.length_c   1.000
_cell.angle_alpha   90.00
_cell.angle_beta   90.00
_cell.angle_gamma   90.00
#
_symmetry.space_group_name_H-M   'P 1'
#
loop_
_entity.id
_entity.type
_entity.pdbx_description
1 polymer ?
#
loop_
_entity_poly.entity_id
_entity_poly.type
_entity_poly.pdbx_seq_one_letter_code
_entity_poly.pdbx_strand_id
1 'polypeptide(L)'
;MIHVARLGFVLILLCFCAIPARSSKSQPSDEAYVTLLYGDEFLLGVRVLGKSIRDTGSTKDMADGWIVELISLLANPNQVRPARFWGVYTKLKIFNMTNYKKVVYLDADTIVVKSIEDLFKCGKFCANLKHSERLNSGVMVVEPSEAVFKDMMTKVTTLPSYTGGDQGFLNSYYDGFASAHVFNPNLPEDVLKSRPVPEMERLSTLYNADVGLYMLANKVLIKRTASSE
;
A
#
# COMPACT_ATOMS: atom_id res chain seq x y z
N MET A 1 28.95 44.84 -49.55
CA MET A 1 29.36 43.57 -48.91
C MET A 1 28.13 42.99 -48.22
N ILE A 2 27.94 41.69 -48.43
CA ILE A 2 26.77 40.87 -48.12
C ILE A 2 26.34 41.00 -46.65
N HIS A 3 25.04 41.13 -46.38
CA HIS A 3 24.38 40.35 -45.32
C HIS A 3 22.88 40.15 -45.64
N VAL A 4 22.54 38.87 -45.75
CA VAL A 4 21.20 38.29 -45.95
C VAL A 4 20.64 37.92 -44.57
N ALA A 5 19.38 38.21 -44.29
CA ALA A 5 18.55 37.48 -43.32
C ALA A 5 17.07 37.89 -43.55
N ARG A 6 16.25 37.06 -44.19
CA ARG A 6 15.51 35.86 -43.71
C ARG A 6 14.06 36.18 -43.31
N LEU A 7 13.16 35.61 -44.11
CA LEU A 7 11.74 35.34 -43.89
C LEU A 7 11.42 34.84 -42.46
N GLY A 8 10.25 35.23 -41.95
CA GLY A 8 9.57 34.57 -40.82
C GLY A 8 8.20 35.20 -40.56
N PHE A 9 7.13 34.60 -41.12
CA PHE A 9 6.13 33.76 -40.42
C PHE A 9 4.85 34.54 -40.03
N VAL A 10 3.76 34.17 -40.70
CA VAL A 10 2.38 34.66 -40.48
C VAL A 10 1.85 34.12 -39.16
N LEU A 11 1.30 35.01 -38.33
CA LEU A 11 0.64 34.70 -37.07
C LEU A 11 -0.77 34.14 -37.38
N ILE A 12 -1.01 32.85 -37.14
CA ILE A 12 -2.37 32.28 -37.11
C ILE A 12 -2.83 32.26 -35.65
N LEU A 13 -3.81 33.11 -35.33
CA LEU A 13 -4.52 33.10 -34.06
C LEU A 13 -5.50 31.91 -34.06
N LEU A 14 -5.21 30.88 -33.26
CA LEU A 14 -6.17 29.84 -32.90
C LEU A 14 -6.74 30.16 -31.52
N CYS A 15 -7.92 30.77 -31.48
CA CYS A 15 -8.75 30.84 -30.28
C CYS A 15 -9.25 29.43 -29.93
N PHE A 16 -8.60 28.77 -28.98
CA PHE A 16 -9.21 27.65 -28.27
C PHE A 16 -10.03 28.21 -27.10
N CYS A 17 -11.36 28.17 -27.23
CA CYS A 17 -12.26 28.26 -26.09
C CYS A 17 -11.97 27.07 -25.17
N ALA A 18 -11.27 27.31 -24.06
CA ALA A 18 -11.14 26.34 -23.00
C ALA A 18 -12.50 26.13 -22.33
N ILE A 19 -13.12 24.98 -22.61
CA ILE A 19 -14.21 24.45 -21.79
C ILE A 19 -13.62 24.20 -20.40
N PRO A 20 -14.19 24.73 -19.30
CA PRO A 20 -13.67 24.41 -17.99
C PRO A 20 -13.93 22.93 -17.71
N ALA A 21 -12.86 22.14 -17.67
CA ALA A 21 -12.90 20.78 -17.17
C ALA A 21 -13.44 20.82 -15.74
N ARG A 22 -14.59 20.16 -15.53
CA ARG A 22 -15.26 20.06 -14.25
C ARG A 22 -14.41 19.15 -13.35
N SER A 23 -13.43 19.73 -12.68
CA SER A 23 -12.73 19.10 -11.55
C SER A 23 -13.74 18.98 -10.41
N SER A 24 -14.38 17.81 -10.28
CA SER A 24 -14.98 17.45 -9.00
C SER A 24 -13.82 17.19 -8.05
N LYS A 25 -13.44 18.19 -7.26
CA LYS A 25 -12.64 17.94 -6.06
C LYS A 25 -13.45 16.98 -5.19
N SER A 26 -13.09 15.69 -5.19
CA SER A 26 -13.63 14.75 -4.21
C SER A 26 -13.30 15.31 -2.83
N GLN A 27 -14.27 15.23 -1.91
CA GLN A 27 -13.96 15.49 -0.51
C GLN A 27 -12.87 14.52 -0.06
N PRO A 28 -11.87 14.95 0.72
CA PRO A 28 -10.84 14.05 1.22
C PRO A 28 -11.49 12.89 2.00
N SER A 29 -11.17 11.67 1.60
CA SER A 29 -11.54 10.45 2.30
C SER A 29 -10.78 10.37 3.62
N ASP A 30 -11.45 9.96 4.69
CA ASP A 30 -10.80 9.63 5.97
C ASP A 30 -10.12 8.25 5.93
N GLU A 31 -10.12 7.60 4.78
CA GLU A 31 -9.48 6.32 4.51
C GLU A 31 -8.59 6.41 3.27
N ALA A 32 -7.38 5.83 3.31
CA ALA A 32 -6.41 5.92 2.22
C ALA A 32 -5.69 4.60 1.94
N TYR A 33 -5.36 4.39 0.66
CA TYR A 33 -4.30 3.48 0.27
C TYR A 33 -2.95 4.17 0.43
N VAL A 34 -1.96 3.48 0.99
CA VAL A 34 -0.63 4.03 1.25
C VAL A 34 0.44 3.07 0.74
N THR A 35 1.48 3.61 0.13
CA THR A 35 2.69 2.88 -0.25
C THR A 35 3.92 3.74 0.03
N LEU A 36 5.10 3.13 0.10
CA LEU A 36 6.35 3.84 0.28
C LEU A 36 7.22 3.77 -0.97
N LEU A 37 7.73 4.94 -1.37
CA LEU A 37 8.67 5.11 -2.47
C LEU A 37 10.06 5.41 -1.90
N TYR A 38 10.92 4.38 -1.81
CA TYR A 38 12.28 4.52 -1.25
C TYR A 38 13.31 5.10 -2.22
N GLY A 39 13.01 5.05 -3.53
CA GLY A 39 13.91 5.44 -4.60
C GLY A 39 13.26 5.22 -5.97
N ASP A 40 13.91 5.74 -7.01
CA ASP A 40 13.41 5.71 -8.38
C ASP A 40 13.20 4.28 -8.92
N GLU A 41 13.92 3.29 -8.39
CA GLU A 41 13.76 1.89 -8.75
C GLU A 41 12.38 1.31 -8.41
N PHE A 42 11.67 1.90 -7.45
CA PHE A 42 10.31 1.51 -7.07
C PHE A 42 9.22 2.34 -7.76
N LEU A 43 9.60 3.41 -8.48
CA LEU A 43 8.65 4.35 -9.08
C LEU A 43 7.69 3.65 -10.06
N LEU A 44 8.20 2.73 -10.88
CA LEU A 44 7.37 1.97 -11.81
C LEU A 44 6.38 1.07 -11.04
N GLY A 45 6.84 0.39 -10.00
CA GLY A 45 5.99 -0.45 -9.13
C GLY A 45 4.86 0.35 -8.51
N VAL A 46 5.18 1.49 -7.87
CA VAL A 46 4.19 2.41 -7.29
C VAL A 46 3.17 2.89 -8.34
N ARG A 47 3.61 3.25 -9.56
CA ARG A 47 2.70 3.66 -10.64
C ARG A 47 1.77 2.53 -11.08
N VAL A 48 2.31 1.32 -11.25
CA VAL A 48 1.53 0.13 -11.63
C VAL A 48 0.51 -0.20 -10.54
N LEU A 49 0.93 -0.20 -9.27
CA LEU A 49 0.05 -0.41 -8.12
C LEU A 49 -1.11 0.58 -8.13
N GLY A 50 -0.80 1.88 -8.23
CA GLY A 50 -1.84 2.92 -8.23
C GLY A 50 -2.80 2.80 -9.43
N LYS A 51 -2.29 2.43 -10.61
CA LYS A 51 -3.15 2.13 -11.76
C LYS A 51 -4.05 0.92 -11.50
N SER A 52 -3.51 -0.16 -10.94
CA SER A 52 -4.28 -1.38 -10.67
C SER A 52 -5.42 -1.16 -9.68
N ILE A 53 -5.21 -0.36 -8.63
CA ILE A 53 -6.25 0.03 -7.67
C ILE A 53 -7.39 0.78 -8.40
N ARG A 54 -7.06 1.76 -9.23
CA ARG A 54 -8.07 2.51 -10.03
C ARG A 54 -8.82 1.62 -11.02
N ASP A 55 -8.09 0.76 -11.74
CA ASP A 55 -8.68 -0.13 -12.74
C ASP A 55 -9.67 -1.14 -12.11
N THR A 56 -9.51 -1.43 -10.81
CA THR A 56 -10.44 -2.28 -10.04
C THR A 56 -11.62 -1.53 -9.41
N GLY A 57 -11.78 -0.24 -9.73
CA GLY A 57 -12.96 0.56 -9.37
C GLY A 57 -12.91 1.20 -7.99
N SER A 58 -11.73 1.41 -7.41
CA SER A 58 -11.61 2.12 -6.13
C SER A 58 -12.13 3.55 -6.22
N THR A 59 -12.74 4.01 -5.12
CA THR A 59 -13.26 5.38 -4.95
C THR A 59 -12.44 6.20 -3.96
N LYS A 60 -11.36 5.63 -3.41
CA LYS A 60 -10.55 6.26 -2.36
C LYS A 60 -9.59 7.30 -2.92
N ASP A 61 -9.10 8.16 -2.02
CA ASP A 61 -8.25 9.30 -2.36
C ASP A 61 -7.00 8.88 -3.12
N MET A 62 -7.03 9.16 -4.42
CA MET A 62 -5.95 8.97 -5.38
C MET A 62 -6.09 10.04 -6.45
N ALA A 63 -5.97 11.33 -6.09
CA ALA A 63 -6.15 12.45 -7.01
C ALA A 63 -5.23 12.31 -8.24
N ASP A 64 -5.80 11.95 -9.40
CA ASP A 64 -5.12 11.62 -10.68
C ASP A 64 -3.92 10.65 -10.57
N GLY A 65 -3.76 9.95 -9.45
CA GLY A 65 -2.48 9.35 -9.07
C GLY A 65 -2.30 9.25 -7.56
N TRP A 66 -1.04 9.13 -7.14
CA TRP A 66 -0.69 9.17 -5.72
C TRP A 66 -0.56 10.62 -5.25
N ILE A 67 -1.09 10.91 -4.07
CA ILE A 67 -0.69 12.10 -3.32
C ILE A 67 0.70 11.81 -2.75
N VAL A 68 1.70 12.60 -3.15
CA VAL A 68 3.09 12.38 -2.75
C VAL A 68 3.44 13.28 -1.57
N GLU A 69 3.77 12.66 -0.44
CA GLU A 69 4.27 13.35 0.74
C GLU A 69 5.72 12.95 1.03
N LEU A 70 6.59 13.95 1.17
CA LEU A 70 7.96 13.74 1.60
C LEU A 70 7.98 13.56 3.11
N ILE A 71 8.39 12.36 3.56
CA ILE A 71 8.51 12.03 4.98
C ILE A 71 9.98 11.84 5.36
N SER A 72 10.32 12.14 6.62
CA SER A 72 11.66 11.85 7.13
C SER A 72 11.94 10.34 7.20
N LEU A 73 13.19 9.96 7.02
CA LEU A 73 13.63 8.57 7.17
C LEU A 73 13.49 8.10 8.63
N LEU A 74 12.94 6.91 8.85
CA LEU A 74 13.18 6.15 10.09
C LEU A 74 14.28 5.12 9.81
N ALA A 75 15.49 5.43 10.29
CA ALA A 75 16.65 4.58 10.08
C ALA A 75 16.44 3.20 10.69
N ASN A 76 16.82 2.16 9.98
CA ASN A 76 16.79 0.81 10.52
C ASN A 76 17.85 0.70 11.65
N PRO A 77 17.49 0.22 12.86
CA PRO A 77 18.42 0.11 13.98
C PRO A 77 19.27 -1.18 13.96
N ASN A 78 18.93 -2.17 13.13
CA ASN A 78 19.61 -3.47 13.12
C ASN A 78 20.97 -3.39 12.42
N GLN A 79 22.04 -3.83 13.10
CA GLN A 79 23.39 -3.87 12.51
C GLN A 79 23.53 -5.00 11.47
N VAL A 80 22.91 -6.16 11.73
CA VAL A 80 22.89 -7.30 10.81
C VAL A 80 21.61 -7.27 9.99
N ARG A 81 21.72 -6.86 8.73
CA ARG A 81 20.59 -6.78 7.79
C ARG A 81 21.06 -6.81 6.32
N PRO A 82 20.18 -7.17 5.38
CA PRO A 82 20.40 -6.88 3.97
C PRO A 82 20.61 -5.38 3.73
N ALA A 83 21.54 -5.00 2.84
CA ALA A 83 21.84 -3.60 2.53
C ALA A 83 20.59 -2.81 2.09
N ARG A 84 19.72 -3.46 1.29
CA ARG A 84 18.44 -2.89 0.83
C ARG A 84 17.46 -2.55 1.97
N PHE A 85 17.66 -3.07 3.19
CA PHE A 85 16.80 -2.79 4.34
C PHE A 85 17.20 -1.54 5.13
N TRP A 86 18.05 -0.67 4.57
CA TRP A 86 18.54 0.52 5.28
C TRP A 86 17.42 1.45 5.80
N GLY A 87 16.31 1.58 5.07
CA GLY A 87 15.22 2.52 5.38
C GLY A 87 13.86 1.89 5.65
N VAL A 88 13.73 0.56 5.64
CA VAL A 88 12.42 -0.13 5.66
C VAL A 88 11.60 0.10 6.93
N TYR A 89 12.24 0.53 8.03
CA TYR A 89 11.53 0.93 9.26
C TYR A 89 10.65 2.17 9.05
N THR A 90 10.91 2.97 8.01
CA THR A 90 10.03 4.10 7.63
C THR A 90 8.59 3.65 7.42
N LYS A 91 8.35 2.38 7.04
CA LYS A 91 7.02 1.77 6.99
C LYS A 91 6.23 1.91 8.28
N LEU A 92 6.87 1.91 9.45
CA LEU A 92 6.19 2.07 10.75
C LEU A 92 5.48 3.42 10.90
N LYS A 93 5.82 4.43 10.07
CA LYS A 93 5.15 5.74 10.12
C LYS A 93 3.67 5.70 9.74
N ILE A 94 3.21 4.66 9.04
CA ILE A 94 1.78 4.49 8.73
C ILE A 94 0.92 4.42 10.00
N PHE A 95 1.49 3.93 11.11
CA PHE A 95 0.81 3.89 12.41
C PHE A 95 0.59 5.27 13.02
N ASN A 96 1.24 6.33 12.50
CA ASN A 96 1.10 7.71 12.98
C ASN A 96 0.30 8.62 12.04
N MET A 97 -0.30 8.08 10.97
CA MET A 97 -1.10 8.85 10.01
C MET A 97 -2.51 9.13 10.56
N THR A 98 -2.60 9.76 11.73
CA THR A 98 -3.84 9.96 12.52
C THR A 98 -4.84 10.92 11.89
N ASN A 99 -4.49 11.55 10.77
CA ASN A 99 -5.44 12.26 9.91
C ASN A 99 -6.36 11.31 9.12
N TYR A 100 -6.05 10.01 9.09
CA TYR A 100 -6.90 8.96 8.54
C TYR A 100 -7.46 8.06 9.66
N LYS A 101 -8.70 7.64 9.51
CA LYS A 101 -9.31 6.57 10.32
C LYS A 101 -8.76 5.19 9.95
N LYS A 102 -8.47 4.96 8.67
CA LYS A 102 -7.94 3.67 8.20
C LYS A 102 -6.92 3.87 7.08
N VAL A 103 -5.83 3.13 7.17
CA VAL A 103 -4.79 3.04 6.15
C VAL A 103 -4.69 1.60 5.66
N VAL A 104 -4.83 1.39 4.35
CA VAL A 104 -4.48 0.13 3.70
C VAL A 104 -3.11 0.31 3.07
N TYR A 105 -2.09 -0.26 3.71
CA TYR A 105 -0.72 -0.23 3.23
C TYR A 105 -0.46 -1.37 2.26
N LEU A 106 0.18 -1.05 1.13
CA LEU A 106 0.56 -1.97 0.07
C LEU A 106 2.03 -1.71 -0.30
N ASP A 107 2.88 -2.73 -0.24
CA ASP A 107 4.25 -2.62 -0.75
C ASP A 107 4.24 -2.32 -2.26
N ALA A 108 5.24 -1.57 -2.72
CA ALA A 108 5.32 -1.09 -4.10
C ALA A 108 5.47 -2.21 -5.15
N ASP A 109 5.74 -3.45 -4.73
CA ASP A 109 5.84 -4.66 -5.54
C ASP A 109 4.53 -5.49 -5.56
N THR A 110 3.43 -4.92 -5.07
CA THR A 110 2.09 -5.53 -5.13
C THR A 110 1.29 -5.07 -6.36
N ILE A 111 0.29 -5.85 -6.75
CA ILE A 111 -0.68 -5.49 -7.79
C ILE A 111 -2.08 -5.90 -7.36
N VAL A 112 -3.07 -5.03 -7.58
CA VAL A 112 -4.47 -5.26 -7.22
C VAL A 112 -5.23 -5.74 -8.45
N VAL A 113 -5.73 -6.98 -8.39
CA VAL A 113 -6.39 -7.64 -9.54
C VAL A 113 -7.92 -7.67 -9.41
N LYS A 114 -8.45 -7.35 -8.23
CA LYS A 114 -9.87 -7.19 -7.90
C LYS A 114 -10.00 -6.10 -6.83
N SER A 115 -11.18 -5.49 -6.71
CA SER A 115 -11.43 -4.50 -5.66
C SER A 115 -11.12 -5.09 -4.27
N ILE A 116 -10.44 -4.30 -3.45
CA ILE A 116 -10.06 -4.62 -2.07
C ILE A 116 -10.61 -3.56 -1.09
N GLU A 117 -11.69 -2.87 -1.47
CA GLU A 117 -12.34 -1.84 -0.64
C GLU A 117 -12.87 -2.41 0.68
N ASP A 118 -13.16 -3.70 0.72
CA ASP A 118 -13.63 -4.39 1.91
C ASP A 118 -12.56 -4.45 3.01
N LEU A 119 -11.27 -4.28 2.68
CA LEU A 119 -10.19 -4.19 3.67
C LEU A 119 -10.35 -3.02 4.63
N PHE A 120 -11.02 -1.93 4.22
CA PHE A 120 -11.29 -0.79 5.09
C PHE A 120 -12.23 -1.12 6.25
N LYS A 121 -12.97 -2.25 6.19
CA LYS A 121 -13.81 -2.74 7.29
C LYS A 121 -13.04 -3.49 8.38
N CYS A 122 -11.74 -3.76 8.18
CA CYS A 122 -10.91 -4.38 9.21
C CYS A 122 -10.87 -3.50 10.48
N GLY A 123 -10.74 -4.16 11.65
CA GLY A 123 -10.55 -3.51 12.94
C GLY A 123 -9.22 -2.76 13.07
N LYS A 124 -8.45 -3.03 14.11
CA LYS A 124 -7.27 -2.22 14.44
C LYS A 124 -6.04 -2.53 13.59
N PHE A 125 -5.77 -3.81 13.35
CA PHE A 125 -4.64 -4.26 12.54
C PHE A 125 -5.01 -5.52 11.75
N CYS A 126 -4.80 -5.52 10.44
CA CYS A 126 -4.88 -6.74 9.65
C CYS A 126 -3.62 -6.91 8.81
N ALA A 127 -3.21 -8.15 8.63
CA ALA A 127 -2.14 -8.50 7.69
C ALA A 127 -2.36 -9.91 7.13
N ASN A 128 -1.53 -10.34 6.20
CA ASN A 128 -1.53 -11.73 5.75
C ASN A 128 -0.57 -12.58 6.59
N LEU A 129 -0.85 -13.89 6.69
CA LEU A 129 0.21 -14.85 6.99
C LEU A 129 1.04 -15.09 5.73
N LYS A 130 2.34 -15.29 5.89
CA LYS A 130 3.20 -15.89 4.86
C LYS A 130 2.84 -17.39 4.72
N HIS A 131 3.57 -18.15 3.91
CA HIS A 131 3.55 -19.62 3.93
C HIS A 131 3.91 -20.23 5.32
N SER A 132 4.32 -19.41 6.30
CA SER A 132 4.59 -19.80 7.68
C SER A 132 3.60 -19.16 8.65
N GLU A 133 3.67 -19.49 9.94
CA GLU A 133 2.94 -18.83 11.04
C GLU A 133 3.43 -17.39 11.34
N ARG A 134 3.94 -16.68 10.33
CA ARG A 134 4.50 -15.34 10.46
C ARG A 134 3.73 -14.38 9.57
N LEU A 135 3.52 -13.16 10.04
CA LEU A 135 2.89 -12.12 9.24
C LEU A 135 3.79 -11.70 8.07
N ASN A 136 3.15 -11.38 6.95
CA ASN A 136 3.72 -10.69 5.80
C ASN A 136 3.32 -9.21 5.89
N SER A 137 4.30 -8.29 5.86
CA SER A 137 4.09 -6.84 6.01
C SER A 137 3.90 -6.10 4.68
N GLY A 138 3.63 -6.83 3.59
CA GLY A 138 3.42 -6.28 2.25
C GLY A 138 1.99 -5.87 1.94
N VAL A 139 1.02 -6.41 2.67
CA VAL A 139 -0.36 -5.92 2.67
C VAL A 139 -0.83 -5.84 4.12
N MET A 140 -1.14 -4.64 4.58
CA MET A 140 -1.58 -4.40 5.95
C MET A 140 -2.74 -3.41 5.99
N VAL A 141 -3.64 -3.59 6.94
CA VAL A 141 -4.63 -2.58 7.33
C VAL A 141 -4.25 -2.07 8.71
N VAL A 142 -4.24 -0.76 8.88
CA VAL A 142 -3.86 -0.10 10.14
C VAL A 142 -4.94 0.92 10.49
N GLU A 143 -5.40 0.88 11.72
CA GLU A 143 -6.00 2.03 12.41
C GLU A 143 -4.87 2.86 13.00
N PRO A 144 -4.55 4.04 12.42
CA PRO A 144 -3.43 4.84 12.91
C PRO A 144 -3.68 5.29 14.36
N SER A 145 -2.65 5.18 15.20
CA SER A 145 -2.69 5.54 16.61
C SER A 145 -1.33 6.03 17.06
N GLU A 146 -1.26 7.29 17.49
CA GLU A 146 -0.05 7.89 18.05
C GLU A 146 0.49 7.08 19.24
N ALA A 147 -0.39 6.51 20.06
CA ALA A 147 -0.01 5.66 21.18
C ALA A 147 0.72 4.39 20.73
N VAL A 148 0.18 3.70 19.71
CA VAL A 148 0.80 2.49 19.13
C VAL A 148 2.13 2.85 18.47
N PHE A 149 2.17 3.94 17.70
CA PHE A 149 3.41 4.38 17.06
C PHE A 149 4.50 4.74 18.08
N LYS A 150 4.15 5.48 19.14
CA LYS A 150 5.07 5.83 20.22
C LYS A 150 5.61 4.60 20.92
N ASP A 151 4.74 3.63 21.23
CA ASP A 151 5.16 2.35 21.83
C ASP A 151 6.12 1.59 20.90
N MET A 152 5.83 1.51 19.59
CA MET A 152 6.77 0.97 18.60
C MET A 152 8.12 1.68 18.65
N MET A 153 8.14 3.01 18.70
CA MET A 153 9.41 3.79 18.75
C MET A 153 10.22 3.52 20.02
N THR A 154 9.60 3.16 21.15
CA THR A 154 10.35 2.71 22.34
C THR A 154 10.98 1.32 22.16
N LYS A 155 10.46 0.52 21.22
CA LYS A 155 10.82 -0.88 20.99
C LYS A 155 11.71 -1.10 19.77
N VAL A 156 11.81 -0.15 18.84
CA VAL A 156 12.56 -0.36 17.57
C VAL A 156 14.02 -0.79 17.80
N THR A 157 14.67 -0.36 18.88
CA THR A 157 16.06 -0.72 19.19
C THR A 157 16.21 -1.95 20.11
N THR A 158 15.13 -2.42 20.73
CA THR A 158 15.18 -3.46 21.77
C THR A 158 14.46 -4.75 21.35
N LEU A 159 13.40 -4.63 20.57
CA LEU A 159 12.64 -5.76 20.06
C LEU A 159 13.37 -6.39 18.86
N PRO A 160 13.57 -7.72 18.85
CA PRO A 160 14.32 -8.35 17.78
C PRO A 160 13.58 -8.28 16.44
N SER A 161 14.33 -8.26 15.34
CA SER A 161 13.79 -8.51 14.01
C SER A 161 14.55 -9.66 13.36
N TYR A 162 13.91 -10.83 13.23
CA TYR A 162 14.53 -12.01 12.61
C TYR A 162 14.91 -11.80 11.13
N THR A 163 14.35 -10.78 10.48
CA THR A 163 14.68 -10.39 9.10
C THR A 163 15.73 -9.28 9.03
N GLY A 164 16.04 -8.65 10.17
CA GLY A 164 16.75 -7.37 10.23
C GLY A 164 15.96 -6.18 9.65
N GLY A 165 14.68 -6.35 9.27
CA GLY A 165 13.81 -5.33 8.66
C GLY A 165 12.50 -5.10 9.43
N ASP A 166 11.55 -4.39 8.80
CA ASP A 166 10.23 -4.07 9.35
C ASP A 166 9.37 -5.32 9.59
N GLN A 167 9.37 -6.27 8.65
CA GLN A 167 8.56 -7.49 8.75
C GLN A 167 8.91 -8.29 10.01
N GLY A 168 10.21 -8.44 10.29
CA GLY A 168 10.65 -9.17 11.48
C GLY A 168 10.29 -8.45 12.78
N PHE A 169 10.41 -7.11 12.79
CA PHE A 169 10.00 -6.29 13.93
C PHE A 169 8.50 -6.40 14.19
N LEU A 170 7.68 -6.25 13.14
CA LEU A 170 6.23 -6.36 13.25
C LEU A 170 5.80 -7.75 13.73
N ASN A 171 6.48 -8.82 13.30
CA ASN A 171 6.23 -10.18 13.82
C ASN A 171 6.54 -10.29 15.32
N SER A 172 7.57 -9.62 15.80
CA SER A 172 7.88 -9.61 17.23
C SER A 172 6.97 -8.67 18.02
N TYR A 173 6.44 -7.61 17.39
CA TYR A 173 5.53 -6.66 18.03
C TYR A 173 4.11 -7.23 18.15
N TYR A 174 3.65 -7.96 17.13
CA TYR A 174 2.39 -8.68 17.09
C TYR A 174 2.63 -10.18 17.26
N ASP A 175 3.21 -10.58 18.38
CA ASP A 175 3.65 -11.98 18.64
C ASP A 175 2.51 -13.02 18.62
N GLY A 176 1.29 -12.63 18.96
CA GLY A 176 0.07 -13.46 18.89
C GLY A 176 -0.60 -13.53 17.52
N PHE A 177 -0.04 -12.90 16.47
CA PHE A 177 -0.71 -12.74 15.18
C PHE A 177 -1.11 -14.05 14.51
N ALA A 178 -0.31 -15.11 14.68
CA ALA A 178 -0.62 -16.43 14.14
C ALA A 178 -1.99 -16.97 14.61
N SER A 179 -2.35 -16.64 15.86
CA SER A 179 -3.59 -17.07 16.52
C SER A 179 -4.77 -16.12 16.27
N ALA A 180 -4.57 -15.00 15.58
CA ALA A 180 -5.63 -14.03 15.34
C ALA A 180 -6.75 -14.63 14.47
N HIS A 181 -7.98 -14.13 14.67
CA HIS A 181 -9.12 -14.60 13.88
C HIS A 181 -9.01 -14.15 12.42
N VAL A 182 -9.58 -14.94 11.50
CA VAL A 182 -9.63 -14.54 10.09
C VAL A 182 -10.63 -13.40 9.92
N PHE A 183 -10.20 -12.32 9.28
CA PHE A 183 -11.05 -11.20 8.92
C PHE A 183 -12.15 -11.66 7.97
N ASN A 184 -13.40 -11.34 8.30
CA ASN A 184 -14.57 -11.61 7.47
C ASN A 184 -15.31 -10.29 7.17
N PRO A 185 -15.20 -9.75 5.94
CA PRO A 185 -15.80 -8.46 5.56
C PRO A 185 -17.33 -8.49 5.46
N ASN A 186 -17.94 -9.68 5.53
CA ASN A 186 -19.38 -9.92 5.37
C ASN A 186 -20.03 -10.38 6.68
N LEU A 187 -19.41 -10.10 7.83
CA LEU A 187 -20.05 -10.36 9.12
C LEU A 187 -21.33 -9.53 9.26
N PRO A 188 -22.43 -10.13 9.75
CA PRO A 188 -23.64 -9.39 10.07
C PRO A 188 -23.40 -8.27 11.10
N GLU A 189 -24.11 -7.16 10.94
CA GLU A 189 -23.91 -5.94 11.74
C GLU A 189 -24.20 -6.16 13.24
N ASP A 190 -25.17 -7.00 13.58
CA ASP A 190 -25.51 -7.41 14.95
C ASP A 190 -24.37 -8.21 15.60
N VAL A 191 -23.68 -9.04 14.82
CA VAL A 191 -22.49 -9.78 15.28
C VAL A 191 -21.30 -8.83 15.45
N LEU A 192 -21.11 -7.87 14.55
CA LEU A 192 -20.04 -6.87 14.68
C LEU A 192 -20.21 -6.00 15.93
N LYS A 193 -21.44 -5.58 16.24
CA LYS A 193 -21.74 -4.74 17.41
C LYS A 193 -21.72 -5.46 18.74
N SER A 194 -21.88 -6.78 18.74
CA SER A 194 -21.92 -7.59 19.97
C SER A 194 -20.55 -8.07 20.44
N ARG A 195 -19.51 -7.99 19.60
CA ARG A 195 -18.14 -8.40 19.94
C ARG A 195 -17.22 -7.19 20.15
N PRO A 196 -16.18 -7.30 20.99
CA PRO A 196 -15.13 -6.30 21.04
C PRO A 196 -14.40 -6.22 19.70
N VAL A 197 -13.97 -5.01 19.31
CA VAL A 197 -13.14 -4.83 18.12
C VAL A 197 -11.81 -5.58 18.32
N PRO A 198 -11.44 -6.52 17.44
CA PRO A 198 -10.20 -7.27 17.60
C PRO A 198 -8.97 -6.36 17.50
N GLU A 199 -7.95 -6.63 18.33
CA GLU A 199 -6.66 -5.95 18.23
C GLU A 199 -5.95 -6.27 16.91
N MET A 200 -6.15 -7.49 16.40
CA MET A 200 -5.63 -7.93 15.11
C MET A 200 -6.48 -9.03 14.48
N GLU A 201 -6.51 -9.07 13.15
CA GLU A 201 -7.15 -10.14 12.37
C GLU A 201 -6.23 -10.57 11.20
N ARG A 202 -6.40 -11.81 10.72
CA ARG A 202 -5.69 -12.35 9.56
C ARG A 202 -6.50 -12.14 8.30
N LEU A 203 -5.90 -11.50 7.32
CA LEU A 203 -6.44 -11.45 5.96
C LEU A 203 -6.41 -12.86 5.35
N SER A 204 -7.42 -13.15 4.53
CA SER A 204 -7.46 -14.40 3.77
C SER A 204 -6.34 -14.44 2.73
N THR A 205 -5.99 -15.64 2.25
CA THR A 205 -4.97 -15.83 1.21
C THR A 205 -5.28 -15.12 -0.11
N LEU A 206 -6.51 -14.65 -0.32
CA LEU A 206 -6.88 -13.84 -1.48
C LEU A 206 -6.16 -12.49 -1.53
N TYR A 207 -5.76 -11.95 -0.38
CA TYR A 207 -5.00 -10.70 -0.29
C TYR A 207 -3.48 -10.95 -0.21
N ASN A 208 -3.04 -12.19 -0.39
CA ASN A 208 -1.64 -12.57 -0.25
C ASN A 208 -0.91 -12.54 -1.60
N ALA A 209 0.01 -11.59 -1.74
CA ALA A 209 0.84 -11.44 -2.94
C ALA A 209 1.79 -12.64 -3.19
N ASP A 210 2.35 -13.26 -2.15
CA ASP A 210 3.24 -14.43 -2.27
C ASP A 210 2.49 -15.63 -2.89
N VAL A 211 1.24 -15.86 -2.46
CA VAL A 211 0.39 -16.93 -3.00
C VAL A 211 0.01 -16.63 -4.45
N GLY A 212 -0.36 -15.39 -4.75
CA GLY A 212 -0.65 -14.95 -6.11
C GLY A 212 0.54 -15.16 -7.05
N LEU A 213 1.75 -14.77 -6.61
CA LEU A 213 2.98 -14.98 -7.37
C LEU A 213 3.30 -16.45 -7.56
N TYR A 214 3.13 -17.28 -6.52
CA TYR A 214 3.28 -18.74 -6.63
C TYR A 214 2.32 -19.32 -7.68
N MET A 215 1.05 -18.89 -7.68
CA MET A 215 0.06 -19.37 -8.66
C MET A 215 0.39 -18.91 -10.10
N LEU A 216 0.89 -17.68 -10.28
CA LEU A 216 1.32 -17.15 -11.57
C LEU A 216 2.57 -17.85 -12.10
N ALA A 217 3.61 -17.99 -11.26
CA ALA A 217 4.87 -18.64 -11.60
C ALA A 217 4.67 -20.11 -11.98
N ASN A 218 3.75 -20.80 -11.31
CA ASN A 218 3.41 -22.18 -11.61
C ASN A 218 2.33 -22.33 -12.70
N LYS A 219 1.93 -21.25 -13.38
CA LYS A 219 0.91 -21.23 -14.44
C LYS A 219 -0.44 -21.82 -14.04
N VAL A 220 -0.74 -21.92 -12.74
CA VAL A 220 -1.98 -22.49 -12.21
C VAL A 220 -3.19 -21.64 -12.60
N LEU A 221 -2.99 -20.34 -12.79
CA LEU A 221 -4.02 -19.38 -13.23
C LEU A 221 -3.94 -19.00 -14.71
N ILE A 222 -2.94 -19.49 -15.45
CA ILE A 222 -2.79 -19.21 -16.88
C ILE A 222 -3.32 -20.42 -17.64
N LYS A 223 -4.59 -20.36 -18.07
CA LYS A 223 -5.08 -21.30 -19.09
C LYS A 223 -4.26 -21.04 -20.36
N ARG A 224 -3.44 -22.01 -20.78
CA ARG A 224 -2.98 -22.08 -22.16
C ARG A 224 -4.21 -22.24 -23.04
N THR A 225 -4.69 -21.17 -23.65
CA THR A 225 -5.40 -21.31 -24.92
C THR A 225 -4.36 -21.82 -25.90
N ALA A 226 -4.36 -23.12 -26.12
CA ALA A 226 -3.67 -23.69 -27.26
C ALA A 226 -4.38 -23.13 -28.50
N SER A 227 -3.76 -22.14 -29.15
CA SER A 227 -4.02 -21.86 -30.54
C SER A 227 -3.47 -23.06 -31.32
N SER A 228 -4.38 -23.84 -31.89
CA SER A 228 -4.05 -24.80 -32.93
C SER A 228 -3.65 -24.02 -34.18
N GLU A 229 -2.36 -24.05 -34.49
CA GLU A 229 -1.83 -23.96 -35.86
C GLU A 229 -0.84 -25.10 -36.05
#